data_AF-A0A363P103-F1
#
_entry.id   AF-A0A363P103-F1
#
_cell.length_a   1.000
_cell.length_b   1.000
_cell.length_c   1.000
_cell.angle_alpha   90.00
_cell.angle_beta   90.00
_cell.angle_gamma   90.00
#
_symmetry.space_group_name_H-M   'P 1'
#
loop_
_entity.id
_entity.type
_entity.pdbx_description
1 polymer ?
#
loop_
_entity_poly.entity_id
_entity_poly.type
_entity_poly.pdbx_seq_one_letter_code
_entity_poly.pdbx_strand_id
1 'polypeptide(L)' 'MSKAQAIRSDILRRAMKLIYRQGFQSTSIDDILATTHVTKEVFYYHFKNKEEMGIRLFLGYMD' A
#
# COMPACT_ATOMS: atom_id res chain seq x y z
N MET A 1 8.74 -8.31 -14.39
CA MET A 1 7.78 -7.38 -13.74
C MET A 1 7.93 -6.01 -14.34
N SER A 2 6.82 -5.29 -14.57
CA SER A 2 6.90 -3.88 -14.99
C SER A 2 7.26 -2.98 -13.80
N LYS A 3 7.81 -1.77 -14.08
CA LYS A 3 8.09 -0.77 -13.03
C LYS A 3 6.85 -0.45 -12.19
N ALA A 4 5.70 -0.32 -12.85
CA ALA A 4 4.40 -0.11 -12.20
C ALA A 4 4.03 -1.26 -11.23
N GLN A 5 4.28 -2.51 -11.64
CA GLN A 5 4.01 -3.67 -10.78
C GLN A 5 4.94 -3.70 -9.57
N ALA A 6 6.23 -3.38 -9.75
CA ALA A 6 7.20 -3.33 -8.66
C ALA A 6 6.85 -2.25 -7.62
N ILE A 7 6.44 -1.05 -8.07
CA ILE A 7 5.99 0.04 -7.18
C ILE A 7 4.75 -0.40 -6.40
N ARG A 8 3.75 -0.97 -7.10
CA ARG A 8 2.52 -1.46 -6.45
C ARG A 8 2.83 -2.51 -5.38
N SER A 9 3.71 -3.48 -5.67
CA SER A 9 4.14 -4.49 -4.70
C SER A 9 4.91 -3.88 -3.52
N ASP A 10 5.74 -2.86 -3.74
CA ASP A 10 6.46 -2.18 -2.65
C ASP A 10 5.50 -1.48 -1.68
N ILE A 11 4.50 -0.76 -2.21
CA ILE A 11 3.45 -0.11 -1.42
C ILE A 11 2.71 -1.15 -0.57
N LEU A 12 2.23 -2.24 -1.18
CA LEU A 12 1.46 -3.27 -0.46
C LEU A 12 2.28 -3.93 0.65
N ARG A 13 3.55 -4.26 0.37
CA ARG A 13 4.45 -4.88 1.35
C ARG A 13 4.75 -3.96 2.53
N ARG A 14 4.92 -2.66 2.29
CA ARG A 14 5.17 -1.67 3.36
C ARG A 14 3.90 -1.37 4.16
N ALA A 15 2.77 -1.21 3.49
CA ALA A 15 1.47 -1.06 4.12
C ALA A 15 1.17 -2.23 5.04
N MET A 16 1.38 -3.46 4.57
CA MET A 16 1.21 -4.70 5.33
C MET A 16 1.97 -4.68 6.66
N LYS A 17 3.27 -4.36 6.61
CA LYS A 17 4.11 -4.32 7.82
C LYS A 17 3.62 -3.30 8.83
N LEU A 18 3.16 -2.14 8.36
CA LEU A 18 2.69 -1.07 9.23
C LEU A 18 1.32 -1.41 9.84
N ILE A 19 0.39 -1.89 9.01
CA ILE A 19 -0.94 -2.35 9.41
C ILE A 19 -0.84 -3.49 10.43
N TYR A 20 0.08 -4.44 10.24
CA TYR A 20 0.31 -5.52 11.21
C TYR A 20 0.77 -5.01 12.58
N ARG A 21 1.48 -3.87 12.63
CA ARG A 21 1.99 -3.29 13.88
C ARG A 21 0.97 -2.43 14.62
N GLN A 22 0.15 -1.64 13.92
CA GLN A 22 -0.71 -0.63 14.56
C GLN A 22 -2.18 -0.66 14.13
N GLY A 23 -2.56 -1.60 13.27
CA GLY A 23 -3.93 -1.76 12.76
C GLY A 23 -4.24 -0.90 11.53
N PHE A 24 -5.22 -1.35 10.74
CA PHE A 24 -5.61 -0.71 9.48
C PHE A 24 -6.19 0.69 9.68
N GLN A 25 -7.02 0.86 10.72
CA GLN A 25 -7.67 2.14 10.98
C GLN A 25 -6.66 3.22 11.39
N SER A 26 -5.70 2.87 12.24
CA SER A 26 -4.64 3.77 12.74
C SER A 26 -3.48 3.97 11.76
N THR A 27 -3.56 3.44 10.54
CA THR A 27 -2.54 3.63 9.50
C THR A 27 -3.09 4.53 8.40
N SER A 28 -2.46 5.68 8.16
CA SER A 28 -2.82 6.59 7.06
C SER A 28 -2.01 6.28 5.79
N ILE A 29 -2.44 6.84 4.65
CA ILE A 29 -1.66 6.75 3.40
C ILE A 29 -0.30 7.44 3.58
N ASP A 30 -0.26 8.57 4.29
CA ASP A 30 0.98 9.32 4.50
C ASP A 30 1.95 8.54 5.40
N ASP A 31 1.47 7.81 6.42
CA ASP A 31 2.33 6.92 7.23
C ASP A 31 2.95 5.80 6.39
N ILE A 32 2.18 5.22 5.46
CA ILE A 32 2.68 4.19 4.54
C ILE A 32 3.76 4.80 3.64
N LEU A 33 3.48 5.97 3.04
CA LEU A 33 4.38 6.62 2.09
C LEU A 33 5.64 7.13 2.74
N ALA A 34 5.60 7.54 4.01
CA ALA A 34 6.79 7.89 4.80
C ALA A 34 7.79 6.74 4.92
N THR A 35 7.34 5.49 4.76
CA THR A 35 8.25 4.34 4.70
C THR A 35 8.81 4.10 3.30
N THR A 36 8.24 4.69 2.26
CA THR A 36 8.56 4.42 0.84
C THR A 36 9.38 5.58 0.21
N HIS A 37 9.77 5.43 -1.06
CA HIS A 37 10.22 6.56 -1.91
C HIS A 37 9.12 7.02 -2.89
N VAL A 38 7.87 6.66 -2.63
CA VAL A 38 6.72 6.87 -3.52
C VAL A 38 6.00 8.15 -3.12
N THR A 39 5.64 8.97 -4.11
CA THR A 39 4.83 10.17 -3.88
C THR A 39 3.34 9.81 -3.75
N LYS A 40 2.56 10.73 -3.18
CA LYS A 40 1.11 10.57 -3.04
C LYS A 40 0.39 10.45 -4.39
N GLU A 41 0.85 11.17 -5.41
CA GLU A 41 0.34 11.04 -6.78
C GLU A 41 0.57 9.63 -7.36
N VAL A 42 1.77 9.07 -7.17
CA VAL A 42 2.08 7.71 -7.63
C VAL A 42 1.28 6.66 -6.86
N PHE A 43 1.01 6.88 -5.57
CA PHE A 43 0.05 6.05 -4.84
C PHE A 43 -1.32 6.06 -5.51
N TYR A 44 -1.86 7.25 -5.80
CA TYR A 44 -3.18 7.41 -6.40
C TYR A 44 -3.28 6.91 -7.84
N TYR A 45 -2.15 6.82 -8.55
CA TYR A 45 -2.07 6.12 -9.83
C TYR A 45 -2.34 4.61 -9.68
N HIS A 46 -1.99 4.00 -8.54
CA HIS A 46 -2.16 2.56 -8.30
C HIS A 46 -3.41 2.20 -7.51
N PHE A 47 -3.89 3.08 -6.63
CA PHE A 47 -5.02 2.84 -5.74
C PHE A 47 -5.84 4.12 -5.56
N LYS A 48 -7.16 4.05 -5.72
CA LYS A 48 -8.03 5.23 -5.55
C LYS A 48 -8.05 5.74 -4.12
N ASN A 49 -7.91 4.86 -3.13
CA ASN A 49 -7.92 5.18 -1.70
C ASN A 49 -7.28 4.06 -0.86
N LYS A 50 -7.25 4.24 0.48
CA LYS A 50 -6.68 3.28 1.43
C LYS A 50 -7.48 1.97 1.45
N GLU A 51 -8.80 2.05 1.30
CA GLU A 51 -9.72 0.92 1.34
C GLU A 51 -9.51 0.01 0.13
N GLU A 52 -9.40 0.56 -1.08
CA GLU A 52 -9.08 -0.21 -2.28
C GLU A 52 -7.71 -0.88 -2.15
N MET A 53 -6.70 -0.14 -1.68
CA MET A 53 -5.39 -0.72 -1.39
C MET A 53 -5.49 -1.86 -0.36
N GLY A 54 -6.29 -1.68 0.68
CA GLY A 54 -6.56 -2.68 1.71
C GLY A 54 -7.19 -3.95 1.14
N ILE A 55 -8.22 -3.81 0.29
CA ILE A 55 -8.85 -4.95 -0.41
C ILE A 55 -7.82 -5.69 -1.27
N ARG A 56 -6.98 -4.97 -2.02
CA ARG A 56 -5.91 -5.60 -2.82
C ARG A 56 -4.86 -6.31 -1.96
N LEU A 57 -4.55 -5.74 -0.80
CA LEU A 57 -3.65 -6.33 0.18
C LEU A 57 -4.21 -7.64 0.71
N PHE A 58 -5.50 -7.68 1.09
CA PHE A 58 -6.18 -8.91 1.56
C PHE A 58 -6.32 -9.96 0.46
N LEU A 59 -6.76 -9.59 -0.74
CA LEU A 59 -6.92 -10.55 -1.85
C LEU A 59 -5.59 -11.17 -2.27
N GLY A 60 -4.49 -10.41 -2.24
CA GLY A 60 -3.16 -10.93 -2.55
C GLY A 60 -2.60 -11.94 -1.53
N TYR A 61 -3.30 -12.21 -0.42
CA TYR A 61 -2.99 -13.31 0.51
C TYR A 61 -3.79 -14.58 0.25
N MET A 62 -4.80 -14.54 -0.63
CA MET A 62 -5.66 -15.67 -0.94
C MET A 62 -5.20 -16.45 -2.18
N ASP A 63 -4.13 -15.99 -2.85
CA ASP A 63 -3.49 -16.66 -3.98
C ASP A 63 -2.23 -17.41 -3.56
#